data_AF-A0A0G1PGA4-F1
#
_entry.id   AF-A0A0G1PGA4-F1
#
_cell.length_a   1.000
_cell.length_b   1.000
_cell.length_c   1.000
_cell.angle_alpha   90.00
_cell.angle_beta   90.00
_cell.angle_gamma   90.00
#
_symmetry.space_group_name_H-M   'P 1'
#
loop_
_entity.id
_entity.type
_entity.pdbx_description
1 polymer ?
#
loop_
_entity_poly.entity_id
_entity_poly.type
_entity_poly.pdbx_seq_one_letter_code
_entity_poly.pdbx_strand_id
1 'polypeptide(L)'
;MNMGTLQSNALIKAGLIIGVSLVLGLLFDYFFYAKILGVAFPLYVVLVASGLFAVAGFLNKQISKEALLLLAPLIFFSVMVFVRSSALLTLLNIVASLLLLLVIAEVSFDGKLKNFFIADYIKIFLLPFKFILPLFQTLSDLFSLEGVNKDKKVLSQVIKGVVMAVPVLFIFLILFSSADLIFQKYVSDLININIEPETVFRSILVLIATLVYIGAYSYIFREAKNQNESPQNNKTSSFSHIESSIFRICQARVF
;
A
#
# COMPACT_ATOMS: atom_id res chain seq x y z
N MET A 1 -30.32 11.01 -4.43
CA MET A 1 -28.92 11.10 -3.97
C MET A 1 -28.05 11.06 -5.22
N ASN A 2 -27.30 12.13 -5.50
CA ASN A 2 -26.76 12.40 -6.84
C ASN A 2 -25.49 11.56 -7.12
N MET A 3 -25.49 10.75 -8.18
CA MET A 3 -24.38 9.83 -8.51
C MET A 3 -23.04 10.57 -8.72
N GLY A 4 -23.10 11.82 -9.19
CA GLY A 4 -21.91 12.66 -9.44
C GLY A 4 -21.17 13.11 -8.17
N THR A 5 -21.84 13.30 -7.04
CA THR A 5 -21.18 13.75 -5.80
C THR A 5 -20.36 12.64 -5.16
N LEU A 6 -20.81 11.38 -5.27
CA LEU A 6 -20.07 10.21 -4.76
C LEU A 6 -18.76 9.97 -5.53
N GLN A 7 -18.77 10.18 -6.84
CA GLN A 7 -17.59 10.01 -7.68
C GLN A 7 -16.54 11.11 -7.43
N SER A 8 -16.97 12.37 -7.30
CA SER A 8 -16.05 13.48 -6.97
C SER A 8 -15.31 13.28 -5.65
N ASN A 9 -15.99 12.78 -4.61
CA ASN A 9 -15.39 12.51 -3.31
C ASN A 9 -14.41 11.33 -3.34
N ALA A 10 -14.65 10.31 -4.17
CA ALA A 10 -13.70 9.21 -4.33
C ALA A 10 -12.41 9.67 -5.03
N LEU A 11 -12.53 10.57 -6.01
CA LEU A 11 -11.41 11.12 -6.77
C LEU A 11 -10.52 12.04 -5.93
N ILE A 12 -11.11 12.92 -5.12
CA ILE A 12 -10.35 13.77 -4.18
C ILE A 12 -9.56 12.90 -3.19
N LYS A 13 -10.15 11.79 -2.72
CA LYS A 13 -9.46 10.83 -1.83
C LYS A 13 -8.29 10.15 -2.53
N ALA A 14 -8.47 9.67 -3.76
CA ALA A 14 -7.41 9.03 -4.54
C ALA A 14 -6.24 9.99 -4.82
N GLY A 15 -6.56 11.24 -5.20
CA GLY A 15 -5.56 12.29 -5.43
C GLY A 15 -4.76 12.61 -4.16
N LEU A 16 -5.43 12.70 -3.00
CA LEU A 16 -4.77 12.95 -1.72
C LEU A 16 -3.84 11.79 -1.32
N ILE A 17 -4.31 10.53 -1.44
CA ILE A 17 -3.50 9.34 -1.15
C ILE A 17 -2.23 9.33 -2.02
N ILE A 18 -2.36 9.62 -3.30
CA ILE A 18 -1.23 9.63 -4.23
C ILE A 18 -0.28 10.78 -3.94
N GLY A 19 -0.79 11.98 -3.66
CA GLY A 19 0.03 13.13 -3.29
C GLY A 19 0.87 12.87 -2.04
N VAL A 20 0.25 12.34 -0.97
CA VAL A 20 0.97 11.99 0.27
C VAL A 20 1.99 10.88 0.01
N SER A 21 1.62 9.85 -0.74
CA SER A 21 2.53 8.73 -1.05
C SER A 21 3.73 9.17 -1.90
N LEU A 22 3.54 10.13 -2.80
CA LEU A 22 4.60 10.69 -3.63
C LEU A 22 5.60 11.49 -2.78
N VAL A 23 5.09 12.33 -1.87
CA VAL A 23 5.92 13.07 -0.91
C VAL A 23 6.72 12.10 -0.03
N LEU A 24 6.09 11.04 0.50
CA LEU A 24 6.77 10.02 1.30
C LEU A 24 7.88 9.30 0.51
N GLY A 25 7.63 8.91 -0.75
CA GLY A 25 8.65 8.25 -1.57
C GLY A 25 9.82 9.16 -1.94
N LEU A 26 9.61 10.46 -2.14
CA LEU A 26 10.70 11.42 -2.32
C LEU A 26 11.52 11.59 -1.04
N LEU A 27 10.85 11.65 0.12
CA LEU A 27 11.50 11.71 1.42
C LEU A 27 12.30 10.43 1.70
N PHE A 28 11.84 9.27 1.23
CA PHE A 28 12.58 8.01 1.35
C PHE A 28 13.98 8.12 0.73
N ASP A 29 14.08 8.61 -0.50
CA ASP A 29 15.38 8.82 -1.15
C ASP A 29 16.24 9.81 -0.38
N TYR A 30 15.69 10.95 0.03
CA TYR A 30 16.43 11.95 0.80
C TYR A 30 17.01 11.43 2.14
N PHE A 31 16.27 10.54 2.81
CA PHE A 31 16.63 9.98 4.11
C PHE A 31 17.61 8.81 4.02
N PHE A 32 17.42 7.91 3.05
CA PHE A 32 18.17 6.64 2.99
C PHE A 32 19.28 6.63 1.94
N TYR A 33 19.30 7.59 1.01
CA TYR A 33 20.34 7.62 -0.01
C TYR A 33 21.71 8.02 0.58
N ALA A 34 22.70 7.15 0.36
CA ALA A 34 24.11 7.32 0.78
C ALA A 34 24.32 7.68 2.27
N LYS A 35 23.35 7.39 3.14
CA LYS A 35 23.38 7.70 4.57
C LYS A 35 23.26 6.43 5.41
N ILE A 36 23.89 6.44 6.58
CA ILE A 36 23.79 5.37 7.56
C ILE A 36 22.38 5.38 8.15
N LEU A 37 21.76 4.20 8.29
CA LEU A 37 20.38 3.97 8.74
C LEU A 37 20.05 4.43 10.19
N GLY A 38 20.90 5.25 10.83
CA GLY A 38 20.80 5.63 12.25
C GLY A 38 19.54 6.41 12.62
N VAL A 39 19.66 7.73 12.86
CA VAL A 39 18.52 8.57 13.29
C VAL A 39 17.49 8.77 12.17
N ALA A 40 17.90 8.56 10.91
CA ALA A 40 17.03 8.65 9.74
C ALA A 40 15.84 7.69 9.84
N PHE A 41 16.05 6.47 10.38
CA PHE A 41 15.02 5.44 10.44
C PHE A 41 13.83 5.80 11.36
N PRO A 42 14.03 6.14 12.66
CA PRO A 42 12.92 6.55 13.53
C PRO A 42 12.21 7.80 13.07
N LEU A 43 12.94 8.77 12.51
CA LEU A 43 12.33 9.98 11.99
C LEU A 43 11.41 9.66 10.80
N TYR A 44 11.86 8.76 9.93
CA TYR A 44 11.07 8.32 8.78
C TYR A 44 9.85 7.49 9.18
N VAL A 45 9.96 6.60 10.19
CA VAL A 45 8.81 5.83 10.70
C VAL A 45 7.74 6.75 11.27
N VAL A 46 8.12 7.78 12.04
CA VAL A 46 7.19 8.80 12.54
C VAL A 46 6.54 9.56 11.39
N LEU A 47 7.29 9.87 10.33
CA LEU A 47 6.76 10.54 9.15
C LEU A 47 5.71 9.70 8.42
N VAL A 48 5.97 8.39 8.24
CA VAL A 48 4.99 7.47 7.63
C VAL A 48 3.73 7.35 8.48
N ALA A 49 3.88 7.27 9.81
CA ALA A 49 2.74 7.26 10.72
C ALA A 49 1.96 8.59 10.63
N SER A 50 2.64 9.74 10.62
CA SER A 50 2.00 11.05 10.47
C SER A 50 1.23 11.18 9.15
N GLY A 51 1.74 10.60 8.06
CA GLY A 51 1.05 10.50 6.78
C GLY A 51 -0.27 9.73 6.89
N LEU A 52 -0.27 8.59 7.61
CA LEU A 52 -1.51 7.84 7.90
C LEU A 52 -2.52 8.71 8.68
N PHE A 53 -2.07 9.42 9.71
CA PHE A 53 -2.93 10.31 10.50
C PHE A 53 -3.49 11.46 9.67
N ALA A 54 -2.66 12.07 8.81
CA ALA A 54 -3.09 13.15 7.92
C ALA A 54 -4.20 12.67 6.97
N VAL A 55 -3.96 11.57 6.25
CA VAL A 55 -4.97 11.01 5.32
C VAL A 55 -6.23 10.61 6.09
N ALA A 56 -6.12 10.01 7.27
CA ALA A 56 -7.28 9.66 8.10
C ALA A 56 -8.09 10.89 8.55
N GLY A 57 -7.41 11.98 8.94
CA GLY A 57 -8.03 13.25 9.31
C GLY A 57 -8.79 13.88 8.14
N PHE A 58 -8.18 13.93 6.95
CA PHE A 58 -8.85 14.42 5.74
C PHE A 58 -10.03 13.54 5.30
N LEU A 59 -10.00 12.24 5.61
CA LEU A 59 -11.09 11.31 5.32
C LEU A 59 -12.16 11.25 6.42
N ASN A 60 -12.05 12.05 7.49
CA ASN A 60 -12.94 12.04 8.67
C ASN A 60 -13.14 10.64 9.27
N LYS A 61 -12.12 9.77 9.17
CA LYS A 61 -12.17 8.46 9.82
C LYS A 61 -11.48 8.51 11.17
N GLN A 62 -12.15 7.99 12.19
CA GLN A 62 -11.59 7.90 13.54
C GLN A 62 -10.63 6.71 13.60
N ILE A 63 -9.41 6.97 14.10
CA ILE A 63 -8.41 5.94 14.35
C ILE A 63 -8.73 5.32 15.72
N SER A 64 -8.67 3.99 15.80
CA SER A 64 -8.89 3.27 17.05
C SER A 64 -7.86 3.66 18.12
N LYS A 65 -8.28 3.74 19.39
CA LYS A 65 -7.36 3.99 20.52
C LYS A 65 -6.29 2.90 20.65
N GLU A 66 -6.61 1.69 20.18
CA GLU A 66 -5.69 0.55 20.12
C GLU A 66 -4.54 0.78 19.14
N ALA A 67 -4.82 1.34 17.96
CA ALA A 67 -3.78 1.71 17.00
C ALA A 67 -2.86 2.83 17.55
N LEU A 68 -3.42 3.80 18.27
CA LEU A 68 -2.63 4.82 18.98
C LEU A 68 -1.73 4.21 20.06
N LEU A 69 -2.20 3.18 20.77
CA LEU A 69 -1.38 2.48 21.76
C LEU A 69 -0.21 1.73 21.09
N LEU A 70 -0.42 1.14 19.92
CA LEU A 70 0.63 0.45 19.15
C LEU A 70 1.71 1.38 18.56
N LEU A 71 1.49 2.69 18.50
CA LEU A 71 2.55 3.63 18.13
C LEU A 71 3.69 3.69 19.14
N ALA A 72 3.40 3.50 20.43
CA ALA A 72 4.44 3.49 21.47
C ALA A 72 5.49 2.38 21.23
N PRO A 73 5.10 1.09 21.05
CA PRO A 73 6.07 0.05 20.71
C PRO A 73 6.72 0.27 19.33
N LEU A 74 6.03 0.87 18.36
CA LEU A 74 6.62 1.20 17.06
C LEU A 74 7.79 2.18 17.18
N ILE A 75 7.57 3.28 17.90
CA ILE A 75 8.61 4.28 18.14
C ILE A 75 9.76 3.66 18.92
N PHE A 76 9.46 2.84 19.93
CA PHE A 76 10.48 2.14 20.73
C PHE A 76 11.39 1.25 19.86
N PHE A 77 10.81 0.35 19.05
CA PHE A 77 11.59 -0.53 18.16
C PHE A 77 12.37 0.25 17.11
N SER A 78 11.80 1.35 16.61
CA SER A 78 12.46 2.18 15.61
C SER A 78 13.65 2.94 16.18
N VAL A 79 13.56 3.46 17.41
CA VAL A 79 14.70 4.09 18.10
C VAL A 79 15.78 3.06 18.43
N MET A 80 15.41 1.81 18.74
CA MET A 80 16.38 0.75 19.00
C MET A 80 17.23 0.37 17.79
N VAL A 81 16.82 0.71 16.55
CA VAL A 81 17.66 0.59 15.34
C VAL A 81 18.88 1.50 15.43
N PHE A 82 18.72 2.71 15.97
CA PHE A 82 19.81 3.68 16.14
C PHE A 82 20.78 3.29 17.27
N VAL A 83 20.25 2.75 18.37
CA VAL A 83 21.05 2.46 19.58
C VAL A 83 21.91 1.18 19.42
N ARG A 84 21.63 0.32 18.43
CA ARG A 84 22.32 -0.97 18.29
C ARG A 84 23.41 -0.97 17.23
N SER A 85 24.58 -1.43 17.64
CA SER A 85 25.77 -1.61 16.78
C SER A 85 25.82 -2.96 16.06
N SER A 86 25.03 -3.94 16.48
CA SER A 86 25.04 -5.30 15.93
C SER A 86 24.06 -5.45 14.76
N ALA A 87 24.58 -5.78 13.58
CA ALA A 87 23.80 -5.87 12.34
C ALA A 87 22.56 -6.77 12.41
N LEU A 88 22.65 -7.94 13.07
CA LEU A 88 21.53 -8.88 13.20
C LEU A 88 20.36 -8.28 14.00
N LEU A 89 20.64 -7.64 15.14
CA LEU A 89 19.60 -7.03 15.97
C LEU A 89 19.00 -5.81 15.27
N THR A 90 19.80 -5.05 14.53
CA THR A 90 19.33 -3.92 13.73
C THR A 90 18.36 -4.39 12.64
N LEU A 91 18.70 -5.47 11.92
CA LEU A 91 17.81 -6.10 10.94
C LEU A 91 16.49 -6.54 11.60
N LEU A 92 16.57 -7.25 12.74
CA LEU A 92 15.39 -7.73 13.44
C LEU A 92 14.48 -6.59 13.91
N ASN A 93 15.06 -5.48 14.40
CA ASN A 93 14.30 -4.29 14.78
C ASN A 93 13.64 -3.60 13.56
N ILE A 94 14.32 -3.54 12.42
CA ILE A 94 13.75 -3.03 11.17
C ILE A 94 12.54 -3.89 10.77
N VAL A 95 12.69 -5.21 10.75
CA VAL A 95 11.60 -6.15 10.41
C VAL A 95 10.45 -6.04 11.41
N ALA A 96 10.75 -5.98 12.71
CA ALA A 96 9.75 -5.81 13.75
C ALA A 96 8.96 -4.51 13.57
N SER A 97 9.64 -3.39 13.29
CA SER A 97 8.96 -2.11 13.05
C SER A 97 8.11 -2.12 11.78
N LEU A 98 8.55 -2.79 10.71
CA LEU A 98 7.78 -2.94 9.48
C LEU A 98 6.51 -3.79 9.71
N LEU A 99 6.65 -4.91 10.42
CA LEU A 99 5.51 -5.75 10.80
C LEU A 99 4.52 -4.98 11.68
N LEU A 100 5.02 -4.20 12.63
CA LEU A 100 4.18 -3.43 13.53
C LEU A 100 3.43 -2.31 12.79
N LEU A 101 4.04 -1.70 11.78
CA LEU A 101 3.39 -0.74 10.89
C LEU A 101 2.24 -1.40 10.11
N LEU A 102 2.43 -2.64 9.62
CA LEU A 102 1.36 -3.43 9.00
C LEU A 102 0.21 -3.74 9.97
N VAL A 103 0.53 -4.10 11.21
CA VAL A 103 -0.50 -4.35 12.23
C VAL A 103 -1.26 -3.06 12.55
N ILE A 104 -0.57 -1.93 12.67
CA ILE A 104 -1.21 -0.61 12.87
C ILE A 104 -2.14 -0.28 11.71
N ALA A 105 -1.72 -0.55 10.48
CA ALA A 105 -2.52 -0.34 9.27
C ALA A 105 -3.86 -1.12 9.31
N GLU A 106 -3.84 -2.36 9.81
CA GLU A 106 -5.03 -3.22 9.94
C GLU A 106 -5.92 -2.79 11.13
N VAL A 107 -5.31 -2.59 12.31
CA VAL A 107 -6.01 -2.25 13.56
C VAL A 107 -6.60 -0.84 13.55
N SER A 108 -6.06 0.07 12.73
CA SER A 108 -6.54 1.45 12.62
C SER A 108 -8.02 1.53 12.22
N PHE A 109 -8.55 0.51 11.53
CA PHE A 109 -9.93 0.53 11.03
C PHE A 109 -10.76 -0.72 11.35
N ASP A 110 -10.15 -1.88 11.64
CA ASP A 110 -10.89 -3.11 12.01
C ASP A 110 -11.31 -3.14 13.50
N GLY A 111 -10.71 -2.28 14.33
CA GLY A 111 -11.20 -1.94 15.68
C GLY A 111 -11.21 -3.06 16.72
N LYS A 112 -10.69 -4.26 16.44
CA LYS A 112 -10.62 -5.36 17.42
C LYS A 112 -9.31 -6.14 17.32
N LEU A 113 -8.42 -5.92 18.29
CA LEU A 113 -7.24 -6.77 18.53
C LEU A 113 -7.54 -8.21 19.02
N LYS A 114 -8.81 -8.61 19.15
CA LYS A 114 -9.16 -9.68 20.10
C LYS A 114 -9.11 -11.13 19.58
N ASN A 115 -8.99 -11.35 18.27
CA ASN A 115 -9.01 -12.70 17.69
C ASN A 115 -7.79 -13.01 16.79
N PHE A 116 -6.60 -12.48 17.11
CA PHE A 116 -5.35 -12.84 16.41
C PHE A 116 -4.95 -14.29 16.69
N PHE A 117 -5.48 -15.25 15.93
CA PHE A 117 -4.95 -16.61 15.90
C PHE A 117 -3.56 -16.62 15.27
N ILE A 118 -2.70 -17.60 15.63
CA ILE A 118 -1.37 -17.79 15.01
C ILE A 118 -1.45 -17.80 13.46
N ALA A 119 -2.57 -18.30 12.90
CA ALA A 119 -2.83 -18.30 11.47
C ALA A 119 -2.94 -16.89 10.84
N ASP A 120 -3.37 -15.88 11.58
CA ASP A 120 -3.48 -14.50 11.08
C ASP A 120 -2.12 -13.78 11.07
N TYR A 121 -1.18 -14.17 11.94
CA TYR A 121 0.20 -13.69 11.88
C TYR A 121 0.93 -14.15 10.60
N ILE A 122 0.65 -15.36 10.13
CA ILE A 122 1.20 -15.86 8.85
C ILE A 122 0.64 -15.03 7.68
N LYS A 123 -0.63 -14.61 7.75
CA LYS A 123 -1.24 -13.76 6.72
C LYS A 123 -0.66 -12.34 6.70
N ILE A 124 -0.14 -11.83 7.82
CA ILE A 124 0.54 -10.54 7.88
C ILE A 124 1.79 -10.51 7.00
N PHE A 125 2.51 -11.63 6.87
CA PHE A 125 3.64 -11.70 5.95
C PHE A 125 3.20 -11.61 4.47
N LEU A 126 1.97 -12.01 4.18
CA LEU A 126 1.36 -11.98 2.84
C LEU A 126 0.52 -10.72 2.57
N LEU A 127 0.32 -9.86 3.58
CA LEU A 127 -0.36 -8.57 3.45
C LEU A 127 0.21 -7.67 2.34
N PRO A 128 1.54 -7.53 2.14
CA PRO A 128 2.07 -6.63 1.11
C PRO A 128 1.64 -7.02 -0.31
N PHE A 129 1.35 -8.30 -0.56
CA PHE A 129 0.83 -8.75 -1.85
C PHE A 129 -0.63 -8.33 -2.07
N LYS A 130 -1.43 -8.16 -1.00
CA LYS A 130 -2.81 -7.67 -1.12
C LYS A 130 -2.89 -6.21 -1.52
N PHE A 131 -1.83 -5.42 -1.31
CA PHE A 131 -1.77 -4.00 -1.69
C PHE A 131 -1.72 -3.79 -3.21
N ILE A 132 -1.35 -4.82 -3.98
CA ILE A 132 -1.24 -4.72 -5.44
C ILE A 132 -2.60 -4.40 -6.10
N LEU A 133 -3.69 -4.98 -5.59
CA LEU A 133 -5.01 -4.81 -6.20
C LEU A 133 -5.60 -3.40 -5.96
N PRO A 134 -5.60 -2.86 -4.72
CA PRO A 134 -5.97 -1.48 -4.45
C PRO A 134 -5.09 -0.44 -5.16
N LEU A 135 -3.79 -0.73 -5.33
CA LEU A 135 -2.87 0.13 -6.09
C LEU A 135 -3.39 0.35 -7.52
N PHE A 136 -3.62 -0.73 -8.26
CA PHE A 136 -4.11 -0.62 -9.65
C PHE A 136 -5.47 0.07 -9.75
N GLN A 137 -6.35 -0.12 -8.79
CA GLN A 137 -7.65 0.52 -8.77
C GLN A 137 -7.54 2.03 -8.55
N THR A 138 -6.73 2.46 -7.57
CA THR A 138 -6.52 3.89 -7.26
C THR A 138 -5.87 4.62 -8.43
N LEU A 139 -4.90 3.98 -9.07
CA LEU A 139 -4.30 4.50 -10.30
C LEU A 139 -5.34 4.57 -11.41
N SER A 140 -6.15 3.52 -11.61
CA SER A 140 -7.18 3.51 -12.65
C SER A 140 -8.28 4.54 -12.43
N ASP A 141 -8.62 4.86 -11.18
CA ASP A 141 -9.61 5.88 -10.82
C ASP A 141 -9.11 7.28 -11.17
N LEU A 142 -7.81 7.56 -10.96
CA LEU A 142 -7.19 8.79 -11.47
C LEU A 142 -7.12 8.81 -13.00
N PHE A 143 -6.69 7.72 -13.65
CA PHE A 143 -6.63 7.68 -15.12
C PHE A 143 -8.01 7.76 -15.80
N SER A 144 -9.09 7.42 -15.09
CA SER A 144 -10.45 7.60 -15.61
C SER A 144 -10.97 9.04 -15.51
N LEU A 145 -10.20 9.97 -14.90
CA LEU A 145 -10.45 11.42 -15.03
C LEU A 145 -10.34 11.91 -16.48
N GLU A 146 -9.65 11.18 -17.36
CA GLU A 146 -9.42 11.63 -18.74
C GLU A 146 -10.57 11.33 -19.71
N GLY A 147 -11.80 11.14 -19.22
CA GLY A 147 -13.00 10.99 -20.07
C GLY A 147 -13.13 9.61 -20.76
N VAL A 148 -12.33 8.64 -20.37
CA VAL A 148 -12.09 7.36 -21.09
C VAL A 148 -12.91 6.20 -20.51
N ASN A 149 -14.23 6.37 -20.32
CA ASN A 149 -15.06 5.24 -19.85
C ASN A 149 -15.46 4.29 -21.00
N LYS A 150 -15.37 4.73 -22.27
CA LYS A 150 -15.46 3.86 -23.46
C LYS A 150 -14.09 3.31 -23.89
N ASP A 151 -13.00 4.03 -23.64
CA ASP A 151 -11.67 3.64 -24.11
C ASP A 151 -10.87 2.81 -23.13
N LYS A 152 -11.36 2.43 -21.93
CA LYS A 152 -10.64 1.48 -21.05
C LYS A 152 -10.34 0.15 -21.75
N LYS A 153 -11.27 -0.36 -22.58
CA LYS A 153 -11.05 -1.58 -23.37
C LYS A 153 -10.07 -1.33 -24.53
N VAL A 154 -10.15 -0.17 -25.16
CA VAL A 154 -9.26 0.25 -26.24
C VAL A 154 -7.84 0.47 -25.72
N LEU A 155 -7.66 1.23 -24.64
CA LEU A 155 -6.42 1.47 -23.93
C LEU A 155 -5.78 0.17 -23.45
N SER A 156 -6.56 -0.76 -22.90
CA SER A 156 -6.05 -2.09 -22.53
C SER A 156 -5.56 -2.88 -23.75
N GLN A 157 -6.27 -2.80 -24.89
CA GLN A 157 -5.83 -3.39 -26.15
C GLN A 157 -4.58 -2.71 -26.72
N VAL A 158 -4.49 -1.38 -26.63
CA VAL A 158 -3.34 -0.57 -27.06
C VAL A 158 -2.12 -0.89 -26.21
N ILE A 159 -2.24 -0.89 -24.88
CA ILE A 159 -1.15 -1.27 -23.98
C ILE A 159 -0.67 -2.69 -24.30
N LYS A 160 -1.60 -3.62 -24.51
CA LYS A 160 -1.25 -5.00 -24.87
C LYS A 160 -0.54 -5.07 -26.22
N GLY A 161 -0.96 -4.28 -27.21
CA GLY A 161 -0.31 -4.16 -28.51
C GLY A 161 1.09 -3.56 -28.42
N VAL A 162 1.25 -2.48 -27.64
CA VAL A 162 2.55 -1.84 -27.39
C VAL A 162 3.50 -2.83 -26.71
N VAL A 163 3.05 -3.52 -25.66
CA VAL A 163 3.85 -4.53 -24.96
C VAL A 163 4.30 -5.66 -25.89
N MET A 164 3.43 -6.09 -26.82
CA MET A 164 3.80 -7.09 -27.83
C MET A 164 4.77 -6.55 -28.89
N ALA A 165 4.72 -5.25 -29.20
CA ALA A 165 5.60 -4.62 -30.20
C ALA A 165 7.01 -4.31 -29.64
N VAL A 166 7.13 -3.98 -28.35
CA VAL A 166 8.40 -3.59 -27.71
C VAL A 166 9.56 -4.57 -27.97
N PRO A 167 9.40 -5.91 -27.83
CA PRO A 167 10.50 -6.85 -28.08
C PRO A 167 11.01 -6.80 -29.51
N VAL A 168 10.09 -6.72 -30.48
CA VAL A 168 10.42 -6.64 -31.91
C VAL A 168 11.12 -5.31 -32.22
N LEU A 169 10.59 -4.22 -31.67
CA LEU A 169 11.16 -2.88 -31.83
C LEU A 169 12.57 -2.80 -31.23
N PHE A 170 12.81 -3.44 -30.10
CA PHE A 170 14.12 -3.51 -29.45
C PHE A 170 15.16 -4.22 -30.33
N ILE A 171 14.79 -5.34 -30.96
CA ILE A 171 15.66 -6.05 -31.92
C ILE A 171 16.01 -5.13 -33.10
N PHE A 172 15.02 -4.43 -33.67
CA PHE A 172 15.25 -3.48 -34.75
C PHE A 172 16.15 -2.31 -34.32
N LEU A 173 15.98 -1.81 -33.11
CA LEU A 173 16.79 -0.72 -32.55
C LEU A 173 18.27 -1.10 -32.49
N ILE A 174 18.58 -2.32 -32.05
CA ILE A 174 19.95 -2.85 -32.01
C ILE A 174 20.51 -3.03 -33.42
N LEU A 175 19.74 -3.63 -34.32
CA LEU A 175 20.17 -3.88 -35.71
C LEU A 175 20.46 -2.56 -36.45
N PHE A 176 19.57 -1.57 -36.35
CA PHE A 176 19.77 -0.27 -37.00
C PHE A 176 20.90 0.54 -36.36
N SER A 177 21.04 0.50 -35.04
CA SER A 177 22.18 1.12 -34.36
C SER A 177 23.52 0.49 -34.72
N SER A 178 23.54 -0.78 -35.15
CA SER A 178 24.77 -1.46 -35.57
C SER A 178 25.08 -1.27 -37.06
N ALA A 179 24.07 -0.96 -37.87
CA ALA A 179 24.21 -0.85 -39.33
C ALA A 179 24.56 0.57 -39.80
N ASP A 180 24.18 1.60 -39.04
CA ASP A 180 24.34 3.00 -39.45
C ASP A 180 24.86 3.89 -38.30
N LEU A 181 25.93 4.63 -38.58
CA LEU A 181 26.61 5.51 -37.61
C LEU A 181 25.75 6.70 -37.17
N ILE A 182 24.87 7.22 -38.03
CA ILE A 182 23.96 8.32 -37.68
C ILE A 182 22.88 7.80 -36.72
N PHE A 183 22.35 6.60 -36.96
CA PHE A 183 21.41 5.96 -36.03
C PHE A 183 22.08 5.62 -34.70
N GLN A 184 23.30 5.09 -34.74
CA GLN A 184 24.10 4.86 -33.53
C GLN A 184 24.25 6.14 -32.71
N LYS A 185 24.53 7.27 -33.38
CA LYS A 185 24.66 8.57 -32.71
C LYS A 185 23.36 9.01 -32.05
N TYR A 186 22.21 8.91 -32.74
CA TYR A 186 20.93 9.26 -32.13
C TYR A 186 20.56 8.38 -30.93
N VAL A 187 20.78 7.06 -31.04
CA VAL A 187 20.52 6.12 -29.94
C VAL A 187 21.47 6.38 -28.77
N SER A 188 22.74 6.65 -29.07
CA SER A 188 23.74 7.01 -28.06
C SER A 188 23.37 8.33 -27.40
N ASP A 189 22.98 9.36 -28.14
CA ASP A 189 22.58 10.66 -27.58
C ASP A 189 21.32 10.55 -26.69
N LEU A 190 20.38 9.65 -27.01
CA LEU A 190 19.23 9.35 -26.13
C LEU A 190 19.64 8.67 -24.82
N ILE A 191 20.65 7.80 -24.85
CA ILE A 191 21.16 7.08 -23.67
C ILE A 191 22.16 7.95 -22.88
N ASN A 192 22.86 8.85 -23.57
CA ASN A 192 23.95 9.69 -23.08
C ASN A 192 23.50 11.11 -22.72
N ILE A 193 22.18 11.39 -22.75
CA ILE A 193 21.60 12.40 -21.85
C ILE A 193 22.22 12.09 -20.48
N ASN A 194 22.72 13.10 -19.77
CA ASN A 194 23.56 13.02 -18.56
C ASN A 194 22.88 12.30 -17.37
N ILE A 195 22.50 11.07 -17.60
CA ILE A 195 21.73 10.16 -16.79
C ILE A 195 22.80 9.33 -16.13
N GLU A 196 23.33 9.87 -15.04
CA GLU A 196 24.19 9.09 -14.17
C GLU A 196 23.40 7.83 -13.77
N PRO A 197 23.98 6.62 -13.92
CA PRO A 197 23.28 5.37 -13.58
C PRO A 197 22.71 5.39 -12.15
N GLU A 198 23.38 6.14 -11.28
CA GLU A 198 22.95 6.48 -9.92
C GLU A 198 21.59 7.19 -9.88
N THR A 199 21.38 8.23 -10.71
CA THR A 199 20.12 8.98 -10.77
C THR A 199 18.96 8.13 -11.30
N VAL A 200 19.22 7.24 -12.27
CA VAL A 200 18.21 6.28 -12.75
C VAL A 200 17.79 5.34 -11.64
N PHE A 201 18.78 4.75 -10.96
CA PHE A 201 18.52 3.80 -9.90
C PHE A 201 17.73 4.46 -8.75
N ARG A 202 18.11 5.68 -8.36
CA ARG A 202 17.34 6.48 -7.38
C ARG A 202 15.92 6.74 -7.84
N SER A 203 15.72 7.18 -9.09
CA SER A 203 14.38 7.46 -9.61
C SER A 203 13.51 6.19 -9.64
N ILE A 204 14.09 5.03 -9.95
CA ILE A 204 13.38 3.74 -9.90
C ILE A 204 13.03 3.38 -8.46
N LEU A 205 13.95 3.56 -7.51
CA LEU A 205 13.69 3.30 -6.09
C LEU A 205 12.58 4.20 -5.52
N VAL A 206 12.62 5.50 -5.82
CA VAL A 206 11.54 6.44 -5.47
C VAL A 206 10.22 5.95 -6.06
N LEU A 207 10.21 5.60 -7.35
CA LEU A 207 8.99 5.14 -8.02
C LEU A 207 8.43 3.88 -7.35
N ILE A 208 9.27 2.89 -7.04
CA ILE A 208 8.86 1.67 -6.34
C ILE A 208 8.32 2.01 -4.94
N ALA A 209 9.01 2.86 -4.18
CA ALA A 209 8.59 3.28 -2.84
C ALA A 209 7.22 3.97 -2.88
N THR A 210 7.03 4.92 -3.81
CA THR A 210 5.75 5.62 -3.98
C THR A 210 4.62 4.64 -4.31
N LEU A 211 4.84 3.69 -5.23
CA LEU A 211 3.84 2.66 -5.58
C LEU A 211 3.46 1.79 -4.38
N VAL A 212 4.44 1.40 -3.56
CA VAL A 212 4.19 0.65 -2.32
C VAL A 212 3.33 1.46 -1.35
N TYR A 213 3.63 2.74 -1.14
CA TYR A 213 2.83 3.62 -0.27
C TYR A 213 1.41 3.83 -0.78
N ILE A 214 1.23 4.03 -2.10
CA ILE A 214 -0.09 4.15 -2.73
C ILE A 214 -0.91 2.88 -2.46
N GLY A 215 -0.30 1.70 -2.66
CA GLY A 215 -0.94 0.42 -2.40
C GLY A 215 -1.33 0.23 -0.93
N ALA A 216 -0.40 0.53 -0.01
CA ALA A 216 -0.62 0.39 1.43
C ALA A 216 -1.75 1.30 1.92
N TYR A 217 -1.69 2.60 1.61
CA TYR A 217 -2.73 3.56 2.01
C TYR A 217 -4.08 3.25 1.33
N SER A 218 -4.07 2.92 0.05
CA SER A 218 -5.31 2.54 -0.64
C SER A 218 -5.98 1.32 -0.01
N TYR A 219 -5.20 0.28 0.32
CA TYR A 219 -5.70 -0.91 1.01
C TYR A 219 -6.38 -0.53 2.34
N ILE A 220 -5.69 0.23 3.17
CA ILE A 220 -6.16 0.67 4.49
C ILE A 220 -7.50 1.43 4.40
N PHE A 221 -7.57 2.44 3.53
CA PHE A 221 -8.74 3.31 3.46
C PHE A 221 -9.93 2.67 2.72
N ARG A 222 -9.67 1.74 1.81
CA ARG A 222 -10.68 1.03 1.02
C ARG A 222 -11.25 -0.19 1.72
N GLU A 223 -10.44 -0.97 2.43
CA GLU A 223 -10.95 -2.07 3.26
C GLU A 223 -11.89 -1.53 4.33
N ALA A 224 -11.52 -0.40 4.93
CA ALA A 224 -12.36 0.35 5.85
C ALA A 224 -13.64 0.95 5.19
N LYS A 225 -13.80 0.90 3.87
CA LYS A 225 -15.08 1.22 3.19
C LYS A 225 -15.92 -0.05 3.04
N ASN A 226 -15.32 -1.16 2.62
CA ASN A 226 -16.00 -2.45 2.49
C ASN A 226 -16.59 -2.95 3.82
N GLN A 227 -15.93 -2.65 4.95
CA GLN A 227 -16.45 -2.97 6.28
C GLN A 227 -17.63 -2.08 6.70
N ASN A 228 -17.65 -0.81 6.30
CA ASN A 228 -18.75 0.11 6.59
C ASN A 228 -19.99 -0.12 5.68
N GLU A 229 -19.82 -0.81 4.54
CA GLU A 229 -20.90 -1.17 3.60
C GLU A 229 -21.38 -2.62 3.77
N SER A 230 -20.74 -3.42 4.63
CA SER A 230 -21.29 -4.72 5.02
C SER A 230 -22.42 -4.50 6.02
N PRO A 231 -23.67 -4.94 5.73
CA PRO A 231 -24.71 -4.91 6.73
C PRO A 231 -24.24 -5.76 7.90
N GLN A 232 -24.54 -5.27 9.10
CA GLN A 232 -24.45 -5.96 10.38
C GLN A 232 -25.15 -7.32 10.31
N ASN A 233 -24.47 -8.32 9.74
CA ASN A 233 -24.93 -9.70 9.73
C ASN A 233 -24.31 -10.35 10.96
N ASN A 234 -25.12 -10.36 12.02
CA ASN A 234 -24.86 -11.02 13.27
C ASN A 234 -24.38 -12.46 13.01
N LYS A 235 -23.06 -12.69 13.11
CA LYS A 235 -22.51 -14.04 13.31
C LYS A 235 -22.72 -14.43 14.77
N THR A 236 -23.99 -14.60 15.15
CA THR A 236 -24.43 -15.36 16.31
C THR A 236 -25.33 -16.49 15.80
N SER A 237 -24.74 -17.46 15.10
CA SER A 237 -25.46 -18.69 14.75
C SER A 237 -24.50 -19.81 14.37
N SER A 238 -24.06 -20.53 15.40
CA SER A 238 -23.83 -21.99 15.30
C SER A 238 -23.77 -22.65 16.67
N PHE A 239 -23.52 -21.91 17.76
CA PHE A 239 -23.45 -22.48 19.11
C PHE A 239 -24.70 -22.27 19.98
N SER A 240 -25.61 -21.36 19.62
CA SER A 240 -26.83 -21.10 20.42
C SER A 240 -28.00 -22.06 20.14
N HIS A 241 -27.97 -22.82 19.04
CA HIS A 241 -29.05 -23.75 18.69
C HIS A 241 -29.02 -25.05 19.52
N ILE A 242 -27.85 -25.41 20.07
CA ILE A 242 -27.70 -26.61 20.89
C ILE A 242 -28.25 -26.36 22.31
N GLU A 243 -28.01 -25.17 22.88
CA GLU A 243 -28.53 -24.84 24.22
C GLU A 243 -30.05 -24.68 24.24
N SER A 244 -30.66 -24.14 23.18
CA SER A 244 -32.13 -24.01 23.09
C SER A 244 -32.89 -25.33 22.93
N SER A 245 -32.20 -26.40 22.50
CA SER A 245 -32.79 -27.72 22.33
C SER A 245 -32.75 -28.53 23.63
N ILE A 246 -31.72 -28.34 24.47
CA ILE A 246 -31.62 -29.00 25.77
C ILE A 246 -32.62 -28.42 26.77
N PHE A 247 -32.84 -27.09 26.75
CA PHE A 247 -33.79 -26.47 27.67
C PHE A 247 -35.26 -26.87 27.41
N ARG A 248 -35.64 -27.10 26.14
CA ARG A 248 -37.00 -27.54 25.78
C ARG A 248 -37.31 -28.99 26.15
N ILE A 249 -36.30 -29.86 26.22
CA ILE A 249 -36.49 -31.26 26.62
C ILE A 249 -36.63 -31.40 28.15
N CYS A 250 -36.06 -30.47 28.93
CA CYS A 250 -36.18 -30.50 30.39
C CYS A 250 -37.52 -29.96 30.91
N GLN A 251 -38.18 -29.05 30.18
CA GLN A 251 -39.46 -28.47 30.59
C GLN A 251 -40.68 -29.37 30.30
N ALA A 252 -40.54 -30.41 29.47
CA ALA A 252 -41.63 -31.33 29.12
C ALA A 252 -41.79 -32.53 30.07
N ARG A 253 -41.04 -32.60 31.18
CA ARG A 253 -41.07 -33.74 32.12
C ARG A 253 -41.51 -33.38 33.55
N VAL A 254 -41.97 -32.15 33.77
CA VAL A 254 -42.57 -31.71 35.04
C VAL A 254 -43.88 -30.99 34.74
N PHE A 255 -44.87 -31.75 34.29
CA PHE A 255 -46.31 -31.54 34.51
C PHE A 255 -47.02 -32.86 34.27
#